data_AF-D6LDU4-F1
#
_entry.id   AF-D6LDU4-F1
#
_cell.length_a   1.000
_cell.length_b   1.000
_cell.length_c   1.000
_cell.angle_alpha   90.00
_cell.angle_beta   90.00
_cell.angle_gamma   90.00
#
_symmetry.space_group_name_H-M   'P 1'
#
loop_
_entity.id
_entity.type
_entity.pdbx_description
1 polymer ?
#
loop_
_entity_poly.entity_id
_entity_poly.type
_entity_poly.pdbx_seq_one_letter_code
_entity_poly.pdbx_strand_id
1 'polypeptide(L)'
;MKRFLILLFSLFSIFTYGANSVNEVEVNKYIREKLDRDKTITFTTKLNKTNNTLEGYSDEGVLCAITPLDKQPDMINLLQVKSTISEKNGKLKPVYEIRNNNNQLLVRSEYDLNKPINIFKTELFLAYFHGQVPFNSEVEDLIKSINSIKSEINYLDTNSKGYQNYVINHKTNKIRIEDKTTGPLVVTNFDIKTLNGTREFYHDNGKLKISHSLKNGVPNGEFKGYYENGKLLVKATLVNGDFSGVVTEYNEDGSIAGTYDAKDFDLDDLAK
;
A
#
# COMPACT_ATOMS: atom_id res chain seq x y z
N MET A 1 11.60 1.60 -13.77
CA MET A 1 10.23 2.07 -13.47
C MET A 1 9.51 1.18 -12.46
N LYS A 2 9.50 -0.16 -12.60
CA LYS A 2 9.03 -1.08 -11.51
C LYS A 2 9.74 -0.89 -10.16
N ARG A 3 11.06 -0.65 -10.15
CA ARG A 3 11.82 -0.37 -8.90
C ARG A 3 11.40 0.94 -8.22
N PHE A 4 11.02 1.97 -8.98
CA PHE A 4 10.60 3.29 -8.47
C PHE A 4 9.24 3.23 -7.75
N LEU A 5 8.39 2.27 -8.13
CA LEU A 5 7.04 2.10 -7.58
C LEU A 5 7.03 1.32 -6.25
N ILE A 6 7.85 0.25 -6.16
CA ILE A 6 8.09 -0.44 -4.88
C ILE A 6 8.74 0.54 -3.90
N LEU A 7 9.66 1.37 -4.43
CA LEU A 7 10.22 2.49 -3.70
C LEU A 7 9.12 3.41 -3.16
N LEU A 8 8.19 3.93 -3.99
CA LEU A 8 7.20 4.92 -3.57
C LEU A 8 6.28 4.47 -2.41
N PHE A 9 6.11 3.16 -2.23
CA PHE A 9 5.37 2.56 -1.11
C PHE A 9 6.26 2.10 0.07
N SER A 10 7.57 1.96 -0.14
CA SER A 10 8.58 1.75 0.91
C SER A 10 9.32 3.04 1.31
N LEU A 11 8.88 4.20 0.80
CA LEU A 11 9.63 5.47 0.81
C LEU A 11 9.25 6.44 1.94
N PHE A 12 8.34 6.07 2.83
CA PHE A 12 7.93 6.96 3.91
C PHE A 12 8.63 6.67 5.23
N SER A 13 9.66 5.82 5.19
CA SER A 13 10.71 5.73 6.21
C SER A 13 11.64 6.94 6.14
N ILE A 14 11.07 8.15 6.02
CA ILE A 14 11.80 9.43 6.06
C ILE A 14 12.40 9.69 7.46
N PHE A 15 12.16 8.80 8.43
CA PHE A 15 12.70 8.93 9.77
C PHE A 15 13.40 7.65 10.23
N THR A 16 14.48 7.25 9.56
CA THR A 16 15.48 6.37 10.19
C THR A 16 16.54 7.23 10.89
N TYR A 17 16.41 7.35 12.21
CA TYR A 17 17.14 8.28 13.07
C TYR A 17 18.62 7.87 13.24
N GLY A 18 19.50 8.51 12.48
CA GLY A 18 20.92 8.63 12.82
C GLY A 18 21.15 9.79 13.80
N ALA A 19 22.33 9.85 14.41
CA ALA A 19 22.72 10.80 15.45
C ALA A 19 22.75 12.31 15.05
N ASN A 20 22.17 12.68 13.91
CA ASN A 20 22.02 14.04 13.39
C ASN A 20 20.64 14.21 12.74
N SER A 21 19.57 13.87 13.47
CA SER A 21 18.20 13.93 12.97
C SER A 21 17.48 15.21 13.43
N VAL A 22 16.43 15.58 12.70
CA VAL A 22 15.51 16.65 13.11
C VAL A 22 14.74 16.25 14.37
N ASN A 23 14.36 17.22 15.20
CA ASN A 23 13.45 16.97 16.31
C ASN A 23 12.02 16.74 15.77
N GLU A 24 11.58 15.49 15.77
CA GLU A 24 10.27 15.11 15.23
C GLU A 24 9.10 15.84 15.91
N VAL A 25 9.17 16.10 17.22
CA VAL A 25 8.11 16.79 17.95
C VAL A 25 7.97 18.23 17.45
N GLU A 26 9.10 18.91 17.25
CA GLU A 26 9.13 20.28 16.74
C GLU A 26 8.68 20.35 15.27
N VAL A 27 9.14 19.42 14.43
CA VAL A 27 8.74 19.34 13.02
C VAL A 27 7.24 19.07 12.91
N ASN A 28 6.70 18.12 13.67
CA ASN A 28 5.27 17.80 13.66
C ASN A 28 4.43 19.00 14.15
N LYS A 29 4.90 19.71 15.18
CA LYS A 29 4.26 20.94 15.65
C LYS A 29 4.27 22.01 14.56
N TYR A 30 5.40 22.26 13.92
CA TYR A 30 5.53 23.21 12.82
C TYR A 30 4.57 22.88 11.65
N ILE A 31 4.57 21.62 11.18
CA ILE A 31 3.69 21.17 10.10
C ILE A 31 2.23 21.41 10.47
N ARG A 32 1.85 21.13 11.72
CA ARG A 32 0.48 21.34 12.21
C ARG A 32 0.10 22.81 12.22
N GLU A 33 0.96 23.68 12.72
CA GLU A 33 0.76 25.14 12.72
C GLU A 33 0.62 25.68 11.29
N LYS A 34 1.49 25.25 10.37
CA LYS A 34 1.45 25.61 8.95
C LYS A 34 0.15 25.17 8.29
N LEU A 35 -0.30 23.93 8.51
CA LEU A 35 -1.57 23.42 7.98
C LEU A 35 -2.78 24.11 8.61
N ASP A 36 -2.75 24.44 9.91
CA ASP A 36 -3.85 25.17 10.54
C ASP A 36 -3.98 26.59 9.98
N ARG A 37 -2.85 27.26 9.71
CA ARG A 37 -2.79 28.62 9.14
C ARG A 37 -3.10 28.68 7.65
N ASP A 38 -2.41 27.88 6.84
CA ASP A 38 -2.40 28.02 5.37
C ASP A 38 -3.21 26.95 4.64
N LYS A 39 -3.68 25.92 5.36
CA LYS A 39 -4.37 24.73 4.82
C LYS A 39 -3.54 23.94 3.81
N THR A 40 -2.26 24.27 3.65
CA THR A 40 -1.35 23.61 2.74
C THR A 40 0.09 23.73 3.23
N ILE A 41 0.90 22.72 2.95
CA ILE A 41 2.35 22.74 3.12
C ILE A 41 2.96 21.94 1.97
N THR A 42 4.05 22.44 1.40
CA THR A 42 4.77 21.75 0.32
C THR A 42 6.18 21.44 0.78
N PHE A 43 6.66 20.26 0.42
CA PHE A 43 8.00 19.80 0.72
C PHE A 43 8.81 19.56 -0.56
N THR A 44 10.08 19.94 -0.50
CA THR A 44 11.08 19.68 -1.54
C THR A 44 12.32 19.08 -0.89
N THR A 45 13.12 18.36 -1.66
CA THR A 45 14.36 17.77 -1.14
C THR A 45 15.60 18.38 -1.79
N LYS A 46 16.71 18.36 -1.05
CA LYS A 46 18.03 18.82 -1.51
C LYS A 46 19.08 17.81 -1.10
N LEU A 47 20.10 17.65 -1.94
CA LEU A 47 21.26 16.81 -1.64
C LEU A 47 22.29 17.63 -0.86
N ASN A 48 22.61 17.21 0.36
CA ASN A 48 23.78 17.68 1.08
C ASN A 48 24.96 16.75 0.77
N LYS A 49 25.82 17.20 -0.16
CA LYS A 49 26.98 16.44 -0.63
C LYS A 49 28.04 16.24 0.45
N THR A 50 28.18 17.19 1.38
CA THR A 50 29.19 17.13 2.45
C THR A 50 28.91 15.98 3.40
N ASN A 51 27.65 15.79 3.76
CA ASN A 51 27.23 14.76 4.71
C ASN A 51 26.65 13.50 4.04
N ASN A 52 26.56 13.49 2.70
CA ASN A 52 25.89 12.46 1.92
C ASN A 52 24.46 12.18 2.42
N THR A 53 23.71 13.25 2.69
CA THR A 53 22.32 13.18 3.16
C THR A 53 21.38 13.80 2.14
N LEU A 54 20.16 13.29 2.09
CA LEU A 54 19.03 13.96 1.47
C LEU A 54 18.24 14.72 2.54
N GLU A 55 18.03 16.01 2.34
CA GLU A 55 17.39 16.91 3.30
C GLU A 55 16.06 17.39 2.74
N GLY A 56 14.98 17.22 3.51
CA GLY A 56 13.63 17.66 3.14
C GLY A 56 13.28 18.99 3.79
N TYR A 57 12.78 19.94 3.00
CA TYR A 57 12.44 21.29 3.43
C TYR A 57 11.00 21.65 3.11
N SER A 58 10.34 22.43 3.97
CA SER A 58 9.06 23.06 3.67
C SER A 58 9.17 24.19 2.65
N ASP A 59 8.02 24.71 2.20
CA ASP A 59 7.89 25.88 1.33
C ASP A 59 8.40 27.19 1.98
N GLU A 60 8.67 27.16 3.29
CA GLU A 60 9.28 28.27 4.04
C GLU A 60 10.76 28.03 4.33
N GLY A 61 11.34 26.95 3.82
CA GLY A 61 12.75 26.61 4.02
C GLY A 61 13.06 25.99 5.38
N VAL A 62 12.06 25.54 6.15
CA VAL A 62 12.27 24.82 7.41
C VAL A 62 12.71 23.39 7.11
N LEU A 63 13.80 22.93 7.73
CA LEU A 63 14.30 21.56 7.60
C LEU A 63 13.36 20.60 8.35
N CYS A 64 12.72 19.68 7.62
CA CYS A 64 11.73 18.75 8.14
C CYS A 64 12.19 17.30 8.12
N ALA A 65 13.25 16.96 7.40
CA ALA A 65 13.75 15.59 7.29
C ALA A 65 15.23 15.55 6.91
N ILE A 66 15.94 14.54 7.40
CA ILE A 66 17.33 14.23 7.02
C ILE A 66 17.43 12.72 6.83
N THR A 67 17.84 12.29 5.64
CA THR A 67 17.94 10.87 5.27
C THR A 67 19.37 10.56 4.82
N PRO A 68 20.12 9.73 5.58
CA PRO A 68 21.45 9.27 5.18
C PRO A 68 21.38 8.36 3.94
N LEU A 69 22.07 8.75 2.86
CA LEU A 69 22.04 8.01 1.58
C LEU A 69 22.96 6.78 1.58
N ASP A 70 23.88 6.67 2.53
CA ASP A 70 24.64 5.45 2.78
C ASP A 70 23.75 4.30 3.25
N LYS A 71 22.69 4.61 4.01
CA LYS A 71 21.71 3.63 4.50
C LYS A 71 20.54 3.41 3.55
N GLN A 72 20.13 4.47 2.85
CA GLN A 72 18.97 4.46 1.96
C GLN A 72 19.30 5.14 0.63
N PRO A 73 20.18 4.54 -0.20
CA PRO A 73 20.67 5.18 -1.44
C PRO A 73 19.55 5.50 -2.43
N ASP A 74 18.52 4.66 -2.43
CA ASP A 74 17.33 4.78 -3.27
C ASP A 74 16.53 6.07 -3.04
N MET A 75 16.70 6.72 -1.88
CA MET A 75 16.01 7.97 -1.55
C MET A 75 16.45 9.15 -2.42
N ILE A 76 17.61 9.07 -3.10
CA ILE A 76 18.08 10.09 -4.04
C ILE A 76 17.05 10.45 -5.13
N ASN A 77 16.16 9.51 -5.44
CA ASN A 77 15.07 9.67 -6.38
C ASN A 77 14.07 10.76 -5.99
N LEU A 78 13.98 11.11 -4.70
CA LEU A 78 13.12 12.19 -4.21
C LEU A 78 13.55 13.59 -4.65
N LEU A 79 14.80 13.77 -5.13
CA LEU A 79 15.26 15.04 -5.71
C LEU A 79 14.43 15.48 -6.93
N GLN A 80 13.70 14.54 -7.53
CA GLN A 80 12.95 14.77 -8.76
C GLN A 80 11.47 15.05 -8.51
N VAL A 81 11.05 15.09 -7.24
CA VAL A 81 9.65 15.27 -6.86
C VAL A 81 9.48 16.33 -5.78
N LYS A 82 8.27 16.87 -5.73
CA LYS A 82 7.74 17.68 -4.63
C LYS A 82 6.52 16.99 -4.07
N SER A 83 6.29 17.13 -2.77
CA SER A 83 5.09 16.63 -2.13
C SER A 83 4.30 17.74 -1.46
N THR A 84 2.98 17.62 -1.44
CA THR A 84 2.10 18.65 -0.89
C THR A 84 1.02 17.99 -0.04
N ILE A 85 0.82 18.50 1.18
CA ILE A 85 -0.33 18.18 2.02
C ILE A 85 -1.30 19.34 1.93
N SER A 86 -2.58 19.05 1.71
CA SER A 86 -3.65 20.04 1.74
C SER A 86 -4.83 19.60 2.61
N GLU A 87 -5.33 20.50 3.45
CA GLU A 87 -6.52 20.31 4.29
C GLU A 87 -7.64 21.29 3.92
N LYS A 88 -7.71 21.69 2.63
CA LYS A 88 -8.75 22.60 2.12
C LYS A 88 -10.17 22.06 2.33
N ASN A 89 -10.33 20.74 2.37
CA ASN A 89 -11.60 20.06 2.62
C ASN A 89 -11.82 19.73 4.11
N GLY A 90 -11.00 20.29 5.00
CA GLY A 90 -11.06 20.08 6.44
C GLY A 90 -9.90 19.23 6.98
N LYS A 91 -9.59 19.43 8.26
CA LYS A 91 -8.46 18.81 8.98
C LYS A 91 -8.50 17.27 9.00
N LEU A 92 -9.70 16.70 8.88
CA LEU A 92 -9.92 15.25 8.86
C LEU A 92 -10.04 14.67 7.44
N LYS A 93 -9.92 15.52 6.40
CA LYS A 93 -9.94 15.14 5.00
C LYS A 93 -8.68 15.62 4.26
N PRO A 94 -7.46 15.35 4.75
CA PRO A 94 -6.27 15.78 4.06
C PRO A 94 -6.14 15.09 2.69
N VAL A 95 -5.52 15.79 1.76
CA VAL A 95 -5.09 15.28 0.46
C VAL A 95 -3.57 15.41 0.41
N TYR A 96 -2.90 14.32 0.07
CA TYR A 96 -1.46 14.28 -0.13
C TYR A 96 -1.16 14.04 -1.62
N GLU A 97 -0.34 14.90 -2.21
CA GLU A 97 0.05 14.78 -3.62
C GLU A 97 1.57 14.70 -3.75
N ILE A 98 2.03 13.90 -4.72
CA ILE A 98 3.41 13.89 -5.18
C ILE A 98 3.43 14.28 -6.65
N ARG A 99 4.26 15.25 -7.02
CA ARG A 99 4.42 15.74 -8.39
C ARG A 99 5.89 15.71 -8.79
N ASN A 100 6.17 15.45 -10.06
CA ASN A 100 7.53 15.58 -10.58
C ASN A 100 7.92 17.07 -10.79
N ASN A 101 9.16 17.31 -11.21
CA ASN A 101 9.68 18.64 -11.52
C ASN A 101 8.91 19.39 -12.63
N ASN A 102 8.25 18.65 -13.53
CA ASN A 102 7.38 19.22 -14.57
C ASN A 102 5.94 19.47 -14.07
N ASN A 103 5.71 19.37 -12.77
CA ASN A 103 4.41 19.54 -12.11
C ASN A 103 3.34 18.48 -12.49
N GLN A 104 3.74 17.38 -13.13
CA GLN A 104 2.85 16.26 -13.44
C GLN A 104 2.55 15.47 -12.15
N LEU A 105 1.29 15.13 -11.94
CA LEU A 105 0.84 14.37 -10.77
C LEU A 105 1.27 12.91 -10.87
N LEU A 106 2.04 12.44 -9.89
CA LEU A 106 2.49 11.05 -9.79
C LEU A 106 1.58 10.25 -8.86
N VAL A 107 1.29 10.79 -7.68
CA VAL A 107 0.42 10.16 -6.69
C VAL A 107 -0.51 11.19 -6.09
N ARG A 108 -1.75 10.77 -5.83
CA ARG A 108 -2.70 11.51 -5.02
C ARG A 108 -3.38 10.58 -4.04
N SER A 109 -3.24 10.86 -2.75
CA SER A 109 -3.86 10.12 -1.65
C SER A 109 -4.88 10.99 -0.94
N GLU A 110 -6.11 10.53 -0.87
CA GLU A 110 -7.22 11.15 -0.15
C GLU A 110 -7.49 10.38 1.13
N TYR A 111 -7.58 11.10 2.24
CA TYR A 111 -7.78 10.50 3.55
C TYR A 111 -9.17 10.84 4.07
N ASP A 112 -9.78 9.87 4.74
CA ASP A 112 -10.92 10.05 5.63
C ASP A 112 -10.48 9.66 7.03
N LEU A 113 -10.42 10.63 7.94
CA LEU A 113 -9.91 10.45 9.29
C LEU A 113 -11.01 10.67 10.34
N ASN A 114 -10.95 9.90 11.43
CA ASN A 114 -11.69 10.17 12.66
C ASN A 114 -10.94 11.11 13.60
N LYS A 115 -9.60 11.15 13.50
CA LYS A 115 -8.72 11.98 14.33
C LYS A 115 -7.56 12.51 13.49
N PRO A 116 -7.03 13.71 13.80
CA PRO A 116 -5.82 14.20 13.15
C PRO A 116 -4.66 13.24 13.40
N ILE A 117 -3.89 12.95 12.37
CA ILE A 117 -2.68 12.11 12.43
C ILE A 117 -1.52 12.85 11.78
N ASN A 118 -0.29 12.41 12.09
CA ASN A 118 0.83 12.66 11.20
C ASN A 118 0.70 11.71 10.01
N ILE A 119 0.35 12.25 8.83
CA ILE A 119 0.15 11.42 7.64
C ILE A 119 1.43 10.69 7.20
N PHE A 120 2.62 11.16 7.59
CA PHE A 120 3.87 10.45 7.28
C PHE A 120 4.00 9.12 8.04
N LYS A 121 3.24 8.94 9.13
CA LYS A 121 3.17 7.66 9.85
C LYS A 121 2.26 6.63 9.18
N THR A 122 1.51 7.00 8.12
CA THR A 122 0.58 6.06 7.47
C THR A 122 1.30 4.90 6.78
N GLU A 123 2.61 4.97 6.55
CA GLU A 123 3.38 3.83 6.07
C GLU A 123 3.35 2.66 7.05
N LEU A 124 3.38 2.92 8.36
CA LEU A 124 3.29 1.86 9.36
C LEU A 124 1.96 1.12 9.28
N PHE A 125 0.89 1.85 8.98
CA PHE A 125 -0.43 1.29 8.70
C PHE A 125 -0.42 0.38 7.47
N LEU A 126 0.18 0.83 6.36
CA LEU A 126 0.28 0.04 5.12
C LEU A 126 1.16 -1.20 5.33
N ALA A 127 2.31 -1.03 5.96
CA ALA A 127 3.27 -2.08 6.27
C ALA A 127 2.63 -3.20 7.11
N TYR A 128 1.78 -2.85 8.09
CA TYR A 128 1.07 -3.83 8.90
C TYR A 128 0.16 -4.73 8.06
N PHE A 129 -0.68 -4.15 7.20
CA PHE A 129 -1.58 -4.94 6.34
C PHE A 129 -0.86 -5.70 5.23
N HIS A 130 0.39 -5.33 4.93
CA HIS A 130 1.28 -6.07 4.03
C HIS A 130 2.14 -7.11 4.77
N GLY A 131 1.94 -7.30 6.08
CA GLY A 131 2.67 -8.28 6.88
C GLY A 131 4.14 -7.95 7.13
N GLN A 132 4.54 -6.68 6.93
CA GLN A 132 5.92 -6.23 7.04
C GLN A 132 6.30 -5.83 8.47
N VAL A 133 5.31 -5.47 9.29
CA VAL A 133 5.50 -5.10 10.70
C VAL A 133 4.42 -5.79 11.56
N PRO A 134 4.72 -6.11 12.83
CA PRO A 134 3.73 -6.66 13.75
C PRO A 134 2.72 -5.59 14.20
N PHE A 135 1.59 -6.04 14.73
CA PHE A 135 0.64 -5.17 15.41
C PHE A 135 1.29 -4.57 16.66
N ASN A 136 1.20 -3.25 16.83
CA ASN A 136 1.71 -2.51 17.98
C ASN A 136 0.80 -1.32 18.29
N SER A 137 1.12 -0.54 19.34
CA SER A 137 0.29 0.59 19.78
C SER A 137 0.18 1.70 18.72
N GLU A 138 1.26 1.99 17.99
CA GLU A 138 1.24 3.00 16.91
C GLU A 138 0.34 2.57 15.75
N VAL A 139 0.44 1.31 15.34
CA VAL A 139 -0.45 0.68 14.34
C VAL A 139 -1.90 0.76 14.81
N GLU A 140 -2.18 0.41 16.07
CA GLU A 140 -3.51 0.46 16.65
C GLU A 140 -4.08 1.89 16.63
N ASP A 141 -3.29 2.89 16.99
CA ASP A 141 -3.70 4.29 17.01
C ASP A 141 -3.98 4.82 15.60
N LEU A 142 -3.17 4.44 14.61
CA LEU A 142 -3.42 4.74 13.19
C LEU A 142 -4.73 4.10 12.72
N ILE A 143 -4.93 2.81 12.99
CA ILE A 143 -6.15 2.08 12.64
C ILE A 143 -7.39 2.73 13.25
N LYS A 144 -7.33 3.20 14.51
CA LYS A 144 -8.46 3.90 15.14
C LYS A 144 -8.73 5.27 14.52
N SER A 145 -7.72 5.89 13.93
CA SER A 145 -7.78 7.26 13.44
C SER A 145 -8.16 7.36 11.96
N ILE A 146 -8.06 6.26 11.20
CA ILE A 146 -8.28 6.23 9.74
C ILE A 146 -9.57 5.47 9.43
N ASN A 147 -10.52 6.12 8.75
CA ASN A 147 -11.67 5.46 8.13
C ASN A 147 -11.30 4.88 6.78
N SER A 148 -10.65 5.69 5.92
CA SER A 148 -10.21 5.23 4.61
C SER A 148 -9.02 6.01 4.05
N ILE A 149 -8.27 5.36 3.17
CA ILE A 149 -7.23 5.97 2.34
C ILE A 149 -7.46 5.53 0.90
N LYS A 150 -7.66 6.48 -0.01
CA LYS A 150 -7.73 6.22 -1.45
C LYS A 150 -6.53 6.85 -2.13
N SER A 151 -5.68 6.03 -2.74
CA SER A 151 -4.49 6.47 -3.45
C SER A 151 -4.62 6.17 -4.94
N GLU A 152 -4.39 7.18 -5.78
CA GLU A 152 -4.28 7.07 -7.23
C GLU A 152 -2.83 7.28 -7.65
N ILE A 153 -2.35 6.46 -8.60
CA ILE A 153 -0.99 6.46 -9.11
C ILE A 153 -1.04 6.66 -10.61
N ASN A 154 -0.32 7.64 -11.13
CA ASN A 154 -0.20 7.89 -12.57
C ASN A 154 1.15 7.40 -13.08
N TYR A 155 1.12 6.43 -13.98
CA TYR A 155 2.29 5.89 -14.65
C TYR A 155 2.55 6.65 -15.95
N LEU A 156 3.48 7.59 -15.91
CA LEU A 156 3.73 8.51 -17.04
C LEU A 156 4.32 7.80 -18.27
N ASP A 157 5.04 6.70 -18.08
CA ASP A 157 5.68 5.90 -19.12
C ASP A 157 4.69 5.10 -19.96
N THR A 158 3.65 4.59 -19.32
CA THR A 158 2.60 3.78 -19.96
C THR A 158 1.30 4.56 -20.18
N ASN A 159 1.24 5.81 -19.70
CA ASN A 159 0.02 6.62 -19.64
C ASN A 159 -1.16 5.87 -18.99
N SER A 160 -0.86 5.05 -17.98
CA SER A 160 -1.84 4.24 -17.27
C SER A 160 -2.03 4.74 -15.84
N LYS A 161 -3.10 4.28 -15.19
CA LYS A 161 -3.39 4.61 -13.79
C LYS A 161 -3.58 3.35 -12.97
N GLY A 162 -2.99 3.35 -11.78
CA GLY A 162 -3.25 2.38 -10.74
C GLY A 162 -3.93 3.02 -9.55
N TYR A 163 -4.50 2.20 -8.66
CA TYR A 163 -5.04 2.71 -7.40
C TYR A 163 -4.93 1.70 -6.28
N GLN A 164 -4.96 2.21 -5.05
CA GLN A 164 -5.23 1.43 -3.84
C GLN A 164 -6.34 2.11 -3.03
N ASN A 165 -7.18 1.31 -2.41
CA ASN A 165 -8.26 1.80 -1.55
C ASN A 165 -8.33 0.95 -0.28
N TYR A 166 -8.14 1.59 0.86
CA TYR A 166 -8.20 0.99 2.19
C TYR A 166 -9.45 1.52 2.89
N VAL A 167 -10.33 0.66 3.36
CA VAL A 167 -11.58 1.05 4.05
C VAL A 167 -11.75 0.22 5.32
N ILE A 168 -11.80 0.90 6.47
CA ILE A 168 -11.99 0.29 7.78
C ILE A 168 -13.45 0.33 8.20
N ASN A 169 -13.95 -0.82 8.65
CA ASN A 169 -15.16 -0.92 9.43
C ASN A 169 -14.80 -1.12 10.90
N HIS A 170 -14.80 -0.03 11.67
CA HIS A 170 -14.47 -0.03 13.10
C HIS A 170 -15.46 -0.85 13.95
N LYS A 171 -16.71 -1.01 13.50
CA LYS A 171 -17.71 -1.79 14.25
C LYS A 171 -17.41 -3.29 14.23
N THR A 172 -16.91 -3.77 13.09
CA THR A 172 -16.58 -5.20 12.90
C THR A 172 -15.09 -5.49 13.05
N ASN A 173 -14.25 -4.48 13.29
CA ASN A 173 -12.78 -4.59 13.23
C ASN A 173 -12.29 -5.25 11.93
N LYS A 174 -12.90 -4.88 10.80
CA LYS A 174 -12.51 -5.40 9.49
C LYS A 174 -11.98 -4.30 8.59
N ILE A 175 -11.09 -4.66 7.67
CA ILE A 175 -10.63 -3.78 6.60
C ILE A 175 -10.90 -4.46 5.26
N ARG A 176 -11.24 -3.64 4.26
CA ARG A 176 -11.24 -4.00 2.85
C ARG A 176 -10.13 -3.22 2.16
N ILE A 177 -9.31 -3.91 1.40
CA ILE A 177 -8.20 -3.37 0.62
C ILE A 177 -8.45 -3.74 -0.84
N GLU A 178 -8.51 -2.75 -1.71
CA GLU A 178 -8.56 -2.94 -3.16
C GLU A 178 -7.25 -2.42 -3.75
N ASP A 179 -6.56 -3.25 -4.53
CA ASP A 179 -5.31 -2.91 -5.19
C ASP A 179 -5.44 -3.21 -6.68
N LYS A 180 -5.31 -2.17 -7.50
CA LYS A 180 -5.18 -2.26 -8.95
C LYS A 180 -3.98 -1.43 -9.41
N THR A 181 -2.89 -1.47 -8.64
CA THR A 181 -1.67 -0.74 -8.95
C THR A 181 -0.95 -1.33 -10.14
N THR A 182 -0.82 -2.66 -10.16
CA THR A 182 -0.22 -3.43 -11.25
C THR A 182 -0.99 -4.72 -11.47
N GLY A 183 -1.33 -5.01 -12.73
CA GLY A 183 -2.03 -6.25 -13.07
C GLY A 183 -3.53 -6.26 -12.69
N PRO A 184 -4.10 -7.44 -12.41
CA PRO A 184 -5.52 -7.58 -12.12
C PRO A 184 -5.89 -6.89 -10.80
N LEU A 185 -7.18 -6.55 -10.65
CA LEU A 185 -7.70 -6.09 -9.37
C LEU A 185 -7.56 -7.20 -8.32
N VAL A 186 -6.95 -6.86 -7.19
CA VAL A 186 -6.88 -7.68 -5.99
C VAL A 186 -7.74 -7.05 -4.91
N VAL A 187 -8.61 -7.85 -4.30
CA VAL A 187 -9.42 -7.46 -3.17
C VAL A 187 -9.05 -8.33 -1.99
N THR A 188 -8.66 -7.71 -0.88
CA THR A 188 -8.38 -8.41 0.37
C THR A 188 -9.30 -7.90 1.46
N ASN A 189 -9.94 -8.83 2.18
CA ASN A 189 -10.74 -8.52 3.36
C ASN A 189 -10.08 -9.18 4.56
N PHE A 190 -9.82 -8.42 5.62
CA PHE A 190 -9.19 -8.92 6.86
C PHE A 190 -10.03 -8.61 8.08
N ASP A 191 -10.02 -9.50 9.08
CA ASP A 191 -10.06 -9.09 10.47
C ASP A 191 -8.73 -8.38 10.80
N ILE A 192 -8.84 -7.17 11.33
CA ILE A 192 -7.70 -6.26 11.46
C ILE A 192 -6.63 -6.84 12.37
N LYS A 193 -6.98 -7.45 13.50
CA LYS A 193 -5.98 -7.89 14.50
C LYS A 193 -5.34 -9.22 14.15
N THR A 194 -6.15 -10.14 13.62
CA THR A 194 -5.71 -11.50 13.32
C THR A 194 -5.20 -11.65 11.90
N LEU A 195 -5.47 -10.70 11.00
CA LEU A 195 -5.18 -10.80 9.57
C LEU A 195 -5.77 -12.08 8.93
N ASN A 196 -6.82 -12.65 9.55
CA ASN A 196 -7.59 -13.73 8.98
C ASN A 196 -8.62 -13.16 8.01
N GLY A 197 -8.85 -13.82 6.88
CA GLY A 197 -9.80 -13.32 5.90
C GLY A 197 -9.71 -13.97 4.54
N THR A 198 -9.99 -13.21 3.49
CA THR A 198 -9.99 -13.71 2.10
C THR A 198 -9.23 -12.76 1.18
N ARG A 199 -8.59 -13.33 0.17
CA ARG A 199 -8.00 -12.60 -0.95
C ARG A 199 -8.59 -13.11 -2.25
N GLU A 200 -8.99 -12.17 -3.08
CA GLU A 200 -9.64 -12.39 -4.36
C GLU A 200 -8.88 -11.65 -5.45
N PHE A 201 -8.70 -12.29 -6.58
CA PHE A 201 -8.13 -11.71 -7.80
C PHE A 201 -9.19 -11.75 -8.88
N TYR A 202 -9.25 -10.72 -9.71
CA TYR A 202 -10.30 -10.57 -10.71
C TYR A 202 -9.72 -10.56 -12.13
N HIS A 203 -10.46 -11.13 -13.07
CA HIS A 203 -10.20 -11.01 -14.50
C HIS A 203 -10.44 -9.57 -14.98
N ASP A 204 -9.92 -9.23 -16.15
CA ASP A 204 -10.12 -7.89 -16.74
C ASP A 204 -11.60 -7.60 -17.04
N ASN A 205 -12.41 -8.64 -17.25
CA ASN A 205 -13.85 -8.55 -17.41
C ASN A 205 -14.62 -8.32 -16.08
N GLY A 206 -13.91 -8.22 -14.95
CA GLY A 206 -14.46 -7.95 -13.62
C GLY A 206 -15.02 -9.18 -12.89
N LYS A 207 -14.94 -10.39 -13.46
CA LYS A 207 -15.33 -11.62 -12.78
C LYS A 207 -14.19 -12.17 -11.91
N LEU A 208 -14.56 -12.92 -10.88
CA LEU A 208 -13.61 -13.55 -9.97
C LEU A 208 -12.72 -14.53 -10.75
N LYS A 209 -11.40 -14.38 -10.60
CA LYS A 209 -10.37 -15.24 -11.19
C LYS A 209 -9.85 -16.25 -10.20
N ILE A 210 -9.47 -15.79 -9.01
CA ILE A 210 -8.94 -16.62 -7.92
C ILE A 210 -9.53 -16.13 -6.60
N SER A 211 -9.82 -17.04 -5.68
CA SER A 211 -10.14 -16.73 -4.28
C SER A 211 -9.46 -17.72 -3.35
N HIS A 212 -8.89 -17.23 -2.27
CA HIS A 212 -8.39 -18.08 -1.20
C HIS A 212 -8.51 -17.44 0.18
N SER A 213 -8.52 -18.30 1.20
CA SER A 213 -8.50 -17.89 2.60
C SER A 213 -7.10 -17.46 3.05
N LEU A 214 -7.07 -16.59 4.07
CA LEU A 214 -5.87 -16.10 4.74
C LEU A 214 -5.97 -16.44 6.23
N LYS A 215 -4.85 -16.90 6.79
CA LYS A 215 -4.65 -17.07 8.23
C LYS A 215 -3.40 -16.30 8.64
N ASN A 216 -3.53 -15.34 9.56
CA ASN A 216 -2.43 -14.46 9.97
C ASN A 216 -1.74 -13.77 8.77
N GLY A 217 -2.52 -13.34 7.77
CA GLY A 217 -2.01 -12.70 6.56
C GLY A 217 -1.40 -13.64 5.52
N VAL A 218 -1.26 -14.93 5.82
CA VAL A 218 -0.66 -15.93 4.95
C VAL A 218 -1.75 -16.79 4.29
N PRO A 219 -1.66 -17.13 2.98
CA PRO A 219 -2.62 -18.02 2.34
C PRO A 219 -2.76 -19.35 3.06
N ASN A 220 -3.98 -19.69 3.47
CA ASN A 220 -4.27 -20.89 4.25
C ASN A 220 -5.74 -21.26 4.18
N GLY A 221 -6.07 -22.48 3.78
CA GLY A 221 -7.43 -22.99 3.61
C GLY A 221 -7.79 -23.21 2.13
N GLU A 222 -9.09 -23.14 1.81
CA GLU A 222 -9.58 -23.42 0.46
C GLU A 222 -9.04 -22.41 -0.56
N PHE A 223 -8.60 -22.92 -1.70
CA PHE A 223 -8.24 -22.16 -2.89
C PHE A 223 -9.18 -22.55 -4.03
N LYS A 224 -9.68 -21.55 -4.76
CA LYS A 224 -10.49 -21.72 -5.96
C LYS A 224 -10.00 -20.81 -7.07
N GLY A 225 -9.87 -21.36 -8.27
CA GLY A 225 -9.67 -20.61 -9.50
C GLY A 225 -10.86 -20.79 -10.44
N TYR A 226 -11.09 -19.80 -11.30
CA TYR A 226 -12.28 -19.73 -12.15
C TYR A 226 -11.91 -19.28 -13.57
N TYR A 227 -12.61 -19.85 -14.54
CA TYR A 227 -12.59 -19.40 -15.93
C TYR A 227 -13.15 -17.97 -16.05
N GLU A 228 -12.86 -17.30 -17.17
CA GLU A 228 -13.43 -15.98 -17.47
C GLU A 228 -14.96 -15.97 -17.54
N ASN A 229 -15.59 -17.12 -17.83
CA ASN A 229 -17.04 -17.25 -17.82
C ASN A 229 -17.62 -17.26 -16.38
N GLY A 230 -16.78 -17.47 -15.35
CA GLY A 230 -17.12 -17.53 -13.92
C GLY A 230 -17.29 -18.96 -13.37
N LYS A 231 -17.10 -19.99 -14.20
CA LYS A 231 -17.19 -21.39 -13.77
C LYS A 231 -15.90 -21.83 -13.07
N LEU A 232 -16.02 -22.80 -12.17
CA LEU A 232 -14.89 -23.34 -11.42
C LEU A 232 -13.89 -24.00 -12.39
N LEU A 233 -12.64 -23.59 -12.31
CA LEU A 233 -11.51 -24.13 -13.07
C LEU A 233 -10.69 -25.08 -12.20
N VAL A 234 -10.41 -24.68 -10.96
CA VAL A 234 -9.56 -25.45 -10.05
C VAL A 234 -10.02 -25.30 -8.61
N LYS A 235 -9.86 -26.36 -7.83
CA LYS A 235 -10.03 -26.36 -6.38
C LYS A 235 -8.84 -27.03 -5.71
N ALA A 236 -8.30 -26.40 -4.67
CA ALA A 236 -7.17 -26.90 -3.91
C ALA A 236 -7.24 -26.46 -2.43
N THR A 237 -6.26 -26.89 -1.64
CA THR A 237 -6.05 -26.41 -0.26
C THR A 237 -4.65 -25.80 -0.15
N LEU A 238 -4.55 -24.67 0.54
CA LEU A 238 -3.30 -24.01 0.87
C LEU A 238 -2.96 -24.22 2.34
N VAL A 239 -1.69 -24.49 2.64
CA VAL A 239 -1.14 -24.54 4.00
C VAL A 239 0.12 -23.68 4.04
N ASN A 240 0.03 -22.55 4.73
CA ASN A 240 1.14 -21.60 4.91
C ASN A 240 1.72 -21.04 3.60
N GLY A 241 0.87 -20.83 2.60
CA GLY A 241 1.27 -20.30 1.29
C GLY A 241 1.39 -21.36 0.20
N ASP A 242 1.58 -22.63 0.58
CA ASP A 242 1.85 -23.71 -0.36
C ASP A 242 0.62 -24.59 -0.61
N PHE A 243 0.45 -25.08 -1.83
CA PHE A 243 -0.58 -26.06 -2.14
C PHE A 243 -0.33 -27.37 -1.38
N SER A 244 -1.39 -27.99 -0.88
CA SER A 244 -1.31 -29.21 -0.07
C SER A 244 -2.43 -30.18 -0.41
N GLY A 245 -2.10 -31.47 -0.40
CA GLY A 245 -3.05 -32.55 -0.66
C GLY A 245 -3.34 -32.72 -2.15
N VAL A 246 -4.62 -32.73 -2.52
CA VAL A 246 -5.08 -32.97 -3.89
C VAL A 246 -5.57 -31.66 -4.50
N VAL A 247 -5.13 -31.39 -5.73
CA VAL A 247 -5.66 -30.35 -6.60
C VAL A 247 -6.63 -31.01 -7.59
N THR A 248 -7.82 -30.43 -7.76
CA THR A 248 -8.81 -30.91 -8.73
C THR A 248 -9.07 -29.83 -9.77
N GLU A 249 -8.92 -30.18 -11.04
CA GLU A 249 -9.23 -29.33 -12.18
C GLU A 249 -10.54 -29.74 -12.83
N TYR A 250 -11.26 -28.76 -13.36
CA TYR A 250 -12.59 -28.93 -13.93
C TYR A 250 -12.63 -28.36 -15.34
N ASN A 251 -13.32 -29.06 -16.25
CA ASN A 251 -13.69 -28.51 -17.55
C ASN A 251 -14.78 -27.44 -17.42
N GLU A 252 -15.00 -26.65 -18.46
CA GLU A 252 -16.06 -25.64 -18.47
C GLU A 252 -17.48 -26.22 -18.33
N ASP A 253 -17.72 -27.51 -18.56
CA ASP A 253 -19.01 -28.15 -18.31
C ASP A 253 -19.19 -28.57 -16.84
N GLY A 254 -18.14 -28.43 -16.01
CA GLY A 254 -18.10 -28.82 -14.60
C GLY A 254 -17.65 -30.26 -14.35
N SER A 255 -17.36 -31.04 -15.40
CA SER A 255 -16.75 -32.37 -15.25
C SER A 255 -15.30 -32.26 -14.77
N ILE A 256 -14.81 -33.26 -14.05
CA ILE A 256 -13.42 -33.30 -13.58
C ILE A 256 -12.50 -33.53 -14.79
N ALA A 257 -11.59 -32.59 -15.03
CA ALA A 257 -10.56 -32.70 -16.05
C ALA A 257 -9.37 -33.54 -15.54
N GLY A 258 -9.01 -33.37 -14.27
CA GLY A 258 -7.88 -34.08 -13.66
C GLY A 258 -7.80 -33.88 -12.15
N THR A 259 -7.05 -34.77 -11.51
CA THR A 259 -6.66 -34.66 -10.09
C THR A 259 -5.18 -34.91 -9.94
N TYR A 260 -4.50 -34.03 -9.22
CA TYR A 260 -3.04 -34.00 -9.11
C TYR A 260 -2.64 -33.96 -7.63
N ASP A 261 -1.48 -34.54 -7.31
CA ASP A 261 -0.81 -34.25 -6.04
C ASP A 261 -0.34 -32.79 -6.08
N ALA A 262 -0.55 -32.05 -5.00
CA ALA A 262 -0.21 -30.63 -4.92
C ALA A 262 1.25 -30.33 -5.23
N LYS A 263 2.17 -31.26 -4.99
CA LYS A 263 3.60 -31.09 -5.31
C LYS A 263 3.90 -31.06 -6.82
N ASP A 264 3.00 -31.62 -7.62
CA ASP A 264 3.11 -31.74 -9.08
C ASP A 264 2.27 -30.67 -9.79
N PHE A 265 1.58 -29.82 -9.04
CA PHE A 265 0.73 -28.76 -9.58
C PHE A 265 1.49 -27.44 -9.69
N ASP A 266 1.51 -26.89 -10.90
CA ASP A 266 1.96 -25.52 -11.17
C ASP A 266 0.75 -24.65 -11.51
N LEU A 267 0.56 -23.56 -10.78
CA LEU A 267 -0.53 -22.63 -11.04
C LEU A 267 -0.43 -21.98 -12.42
N ASP A 268 0.79 -21.80 -12.93
CA ASP A 268 1.03 -21.17 -14.24
C ASP A 268 0.57 -22.07 -15.40
N ASP A 269 0.40 -23.38 -15.18
CA ASP A 269 -0.16 -24.28 -16.19
C ASP A 269 -1.67 -24.03 -16.44
N LEU A 270 -2.36 -23.35 -15.51
CA LEU A 270 -3.75 -22.92 -15.72
C LEU A 270 -3.90 -21.76 -16.71
N ALA A 271 -2.80 -21.14 -17.15
CA ALA A 271 -2.81 -20.01 -18.07
C ALA A 271 -2.56 -20.41 -19.55
N LYS A 272 -2.46 -21.71 -19.85
CA LYS A 272 -2.29 -22.26 -21.21
C LYS A 272 -3.61 -22.77 -21.77
#